data_AF-A0A540M4F3-F1
#
_entry.id   AF-A0A540M4F3-F1
#
_cell.length_a   1.000
_cell.length_b   1.000
_cell.length_c   1.000
_cell.angle_alpha   90.00
_cell.angle_beta   90.00
_cell.angle_gamma   90.00
#
_symmetry.space_group_name_H-M   'P 1'
#
loop_
_entity.id
_entity.type
_entity.pdbx_description
1 polymer ?
#
loop_
_entity_poly.entity_id
_entity_poly.type
_entity_poly.pdbx_seq_one_letter_code
_entity_poly.pdbx_strand_id
1 'polypeptide(L)'
;MPEATLGLFAGASFFLPRLPRLFGEYLGLTGARLDGAEMLACGLATHYVPSAKLSLLEEALTCRVASSTSSSCDFDSTISAIIDEYSLKKSALVKKGAYYKKGIIYKCFSRPTVEEILSDLEEELAKANTRETDGDHNEWLAATIQSLKKALPMSLKIA
;
A
#
# COMPACT_ATOMS: atom_id res chain seq x y z
N MET A 1 -1.69 1.57 -8.58
CA MET A 1 -1.04 2.47 -9.54
C MET A 1 -0.94 1.72 -10.87
N PRO A 2 -1.88 1.90 -11.83
CA PRO A 2 -1.82 1.19 -13.12
C PRO A 2 -0.74 1.72 -14.06
N GLU A 3 0.16 2.59 -13.59
CA GLU A 3 1.23 3.23 -14.36
C GLU A 3 2.17 2.21 -15.01
N ALA A 4 2.55 1.13 -14.31
CA ALA A 4 3.34 0.03 -14.89
C ALA A 4 2.60 -0.72 -16.02
N THR A 5 1.28 -0.82 -15.91
CA THR A 5 0.42 -1.40 -16.97
C THR A 5 0.28 -0.46 -18.17
N LEU A 6 0.46 0.85 -17.95
CA LEU A 6 0.36 1.90 -18.96
C LEU A 6 1.72 2.36 -19.50
N GLY A 7 2.84 1.84 -18.97
CA GLY A 7 4.20 2.21 -19.37
C GLY A 7 4.63 3.61 -18.94
N LEU A 8 4.04 4.14 -17.86
CA LEU A 8 4.33 5.48 -17.33
C LEU A 8 5.06 5.38 -15.98
N PHE A 9 5.91 6.35 -15.65
CA PHE A 9 6.59 6.44 -14.35
C PHE A 9 6.34 7.83 -13.76
N ALA A 10 5.32 7.98 -12.92
CA ALA A 10 4.93 9.27 -12.34
C ALA A 10 5.33 9.35 -10.86
N GLY A 11 6.52 9.90 -10.56
CA GLY A 11 6.95 10.36 -9.23
C GLY A 11 7.03 9.32 -8.09
N ALA A 12 6.46 8.13 -8.28
CA ALA A 12 6.34 7.09 -7.28
C ALA A 12 7.68 6.48 -6.90
N SER A 13 8.65 6.54 -7.82
CA SER A 13 10.05 6.16 -7.58
C SER A 13 10.68 6.95 -6.43
N PHE A 14 10.13 8.09 -6.00
CA PHE A 14 10.65 8.84 -4.85
C PHE A 14 10.15 8.31 -3.50
N PHE A 15 8.88 7.89 -3.41
CA PHE A 15 8.27 7.50 -2.14
C PHE A 15 8.14 5.98 -1.96
N LEU A 16 7.99 5.21 -3.04
CA LEU A 16 7.85 3.76 -2.97
C LEU A 16 9.10 3.07 -2.38
N PRO A 17 10.35 3.43 -2.75
CA PRO A 17 11.53 2.81 -2.14
C PRO A 17 11.69 3.11 -0.65
N ARG A 18 11.03 4.17 -0.16
CA ARG A 18 11.03 4.56 1.26
C ARG A 18 9.96 3.85 2.07
N LEU A 19 9.08 3.09 1.42
CA LEU A 19 8.14 2.24 2.14
C LEU A 19 8.87 1.11 2.85
N PRO A 20 8.38 0.70 4.04
CA PRO A 20 8.99 -0.35 4.81
C PRO A 20 9.02 -1.67 4.04
N ARG A 21 10.25 -2.19 3.85
CA ARG A 21 10.59 -3.53 3.31
C ARG A 21 9.94 -3.83 1.96
N LEU A 22 10.61 -3.60 0.83
CA LEU A 22 10.33 -4.12 -0.54
C LEU A 22 8.85 -4.07 -1.05
N PHE A 23 7.93 -3.53 -0.26
CA PHE A 23 6.51 -3.46 -0.55
C PHE A 23 6.25 -2.40 -1.61
N GLY A 24 7.10 -1.36 -1.64
CA GLY A 24 7.10 -0.38 -2.71
C GLY A 24 7.40 -0.98 -4.07
N GLU A 25 8.31 -1.95 -4.14
CA GLU A 25 8.66 -2.65 -5.39
C GLU A 25 7.51 -3.55 -5.85
N TYR A 26 6.88 -4.28 -4.93
CA TYR A 26 5.63 -4.98 -5.21
C TYR A 26 4.55 -4.05 -5.79
N LEU A 27 4.30 -2.91 -5.14
CA LEU A 27 3.28 -1.95 -5.59
C LEU A 27 3.64 -1.32 -6.94
N GLY A 28 4.92 -1.05 -7.19
CA GLY A 28 5.41 -0.49 -8.44
C GLY A 28 5.26 -1.46 -9.60
N LEU A 29 5.71 -2.71 -9.43
CA LEU A 29 5.71 -3.71 -10.50
C LEU A 29 4.32 -4.27 -10.79
N THR A 30 3.52 -4.51 -9.75
CA THR A 30 2.21 -5.17 -9.90
C THR A 30 1.06 -4.20 -10.09
N GLY A 31 1.27 -2.93 -9.72
CA GLY A 31 0.24 -1.90 -9.74
C GLY A 31 -0.94 -2.15 -8.78
N ALA A 32 -0.77 -3.04 -7.80
CA ALA A 32 -1.82 -3.51 -6.92
C ALA A 32 -2.61 -2.37 -6.25
N ARG A 33 -3.91 -2.60 -6.08
CA ARG A 33 -4.78 -1.67 -5.35
C ARG A 33 -4.63 -1.92 -3.86
N LEU A 34 -4.55 -0.84 -3.10
CA LEU A 34 -4.51 -0.87 -1.65
C LEU A 34 -5.78 -0.24 -1.09
N ASP A 35 -6.33 -0.87 -0.07
CA ASP A 35 -7.40 -0.26 0.72
C ASP A 35 -6.83 0.75 1.72
N GLY A 36 -7.66 1.68 2.20
CA GLY A 36 -7.23 2.73 3.14
C GLY A 36 -6.60 2.18 4.43
N ALA A 37 -7.05 1.00 4.88
CA ALA A 37 -6.44 0.28 6.00
C ALA A 37 -5.01 -0.20 5.69
N GLU A 38 -4.78 -0.70 4.47
CA GLU A 38 -3.47 -1.16 4.02
C GLU A 38 -2.52 0.01 3.77
N MET A 39 -3.03 1.13 3.27
CA MET A 39 -2.26 2.37 3.11
C MET A 39 -1.72 2.87 4.45
N LEU A 40 -2.53 2.80 5.52
CA LEU A 40 -2.09 3.12 6.88
C LEU A 40 -1.07 2.08 7.41
N ALA A 41 -1.25 0.81 7.04
CA ALA A 41 -0.39 -0.29 7.46
C ALA A 41 1.01 -0.20 6.85
N CYS A 42 1.10 0.07 5.54
CA CYS A 42 2.34 0.24 4.81
C CYS A 42 2.99 1.61 5.02
N GLY A 43 2.28 2.58 5.64
CA GLY A 43 2.81 3.90 5.92
C GLY A 43 2.71 4.89 4.76
N LEU A 44 1.87 4.58 3.75
CA LEU A 44 1.48 5.54 2.71
C LEU A 44 0.48 6.57 3.22
N ALA A 45 -0.39 6.18 4.15
CA ALA A 45 -1.30 7.09 4.83
C ALA A 45 -0.83 7.34 6.27
N THR A 46 -1.01 8.57 6.75
CA THR A 46 -0.72 8.95 8.13
C THR A 46 -1.87 8.63 9.07
N HIS A 47 -3.12 8.87 8.63
CA HIS A 47 -4.33 8.68 9.41
C HIS A 47 -5.40 7.95 8.59
N TYR A 48 -6.35 7.31 9.26
CA TYR A 48 -7.51 6.66 8.63
C TYR A 48 -8.79 7.16 9.28
N VAL A 49 -9.62 7.85 8.49
CA VAL A 49 -10.89 8.42 8.95
C VAL A 49 -12.03 7.80 8.16
N PRO A 50 -13.06 7.23 8.82
CA PRO A 50 -14.26 6.75 8.14
C PRO A 50 -14.95 7.88 7.37
N SER A 51 -15.48 7.57 6.18
CA SER A 51 -16.18 8.56 5.34
C SER A 51 -17.31 9.29 6.07
N ALA A 52 -18.04 8.58 6.94
CA ALA A 52 -19.13 9.14 7.74
C ALA A 52 -18.69 10.23 8.74
N LYS A 53 -17.39 10.30 9.09
CA LYS A 53 -16.83 11.30 10.02
C LYS A 53 -16.10 12.44 9.31
N LEU A 54 -15.99 12.40 7.97
CA LEU A 54 -15.23 13.41 7.22
C LEU A 54 -15.84 14.81 7.34
N SER A 55 -17.17 14.92 7.32
CA SER A 55 -17.84 16.22 7.50
C SER A 55 -17.54 16.83 8.87
N LEU A 56 -17.60 16.02 9.92
CA LEU A 56 -17.27 16.46 11.28
C LEU A 56 -15.80 16.88 11.43
N LEU A 57 -14.89 16.17 10.75
CA LEU A 57 -13.47 16.54 10.72
C LEU A 57 -13.25 17.89 10.02
N GLU A 58 -13.92 18.13 8.89
CA GLU A 58 -13.82 19.39 8.15
C GLU A 58 -14.31 20.58 8.99
N GLU A 59 -15.45 20.43 9.67
CA GLU A 59 -15.97 21.42 10.61
C GLU A 59 -15.00 21.67 11.77
N ALA A 60 -14.46 20.61 12.38
CA ALA A 60 -13.50 20.70 13.48
C ALA A 60 -12.20 21.40 13.09
N LEU A 61 -11.67 21.11 11.90
CA LEU A 61 -10.49 21.79 11.35
C LEU A 61 -10.80 23.28 11.14
N THR A 62 -11.91 23.62 10.50
CA THR A 62 -12.28 25.02 10.22
C THR A 62 -12.42 25.84 11.50
N CYS A 63 -13.11 25.33 12.52
CA CYS A 63 -13.33 26.05 13.77
C CYS A 63 -12.07 26.19 14.63
N ARG A 64 -11.28 25.11 14.79
CA ARG A 64 -10.13 25.11 15.70
C ARG A 64 -8.90 25.79 15.11
N VAL A 65 -8.70 25.66 13.79
CA VAL A 65 -7.60 26.32 13.09
C VAL A 65 -7.78 27.84 13.10
N ALA A 66 -9.00 28.34 12.89
CA ALA A 66 -9.31 29.77 12.96
C ALA A 66 -9.03 30.39 14.34
N SER A 67 -9.08 29.59 15.40
CA SER A 67 -8.86 30.04 16.78
C SER A 67 -7.38 30.04 17.20
N SER A 68 -6.49 29.45 16.40
CA SER A 68 -5.09 29.15 16.78
C SER A 68 -4.05 30.14 16.23
N THR A 69 -4.45 31.37 15.88
CA THR A 69 -3.67 32.35 15.09
C THR A 69 -2.46 32.99 15.80
N SER A 70 -1.98 32.47 16.93
CA SER A 70 -0.98 33.16 17.78
C SER A 70 0.46 32.65 17.73
N SER A 71 0.76 31.48 17.15
CA SER A 71 2.13 30.95 17.11
C SER A 71 2.31 29.95 15.95
N SER A 72 3.28 30.21 15.07
CA SER A 72 3.54 29.35 13.89
C SER A 72 4.06 27.95 14.23
N CYS A 73 4.54 27.73 15.45
CA CYS A 73 5.13 26.47 15.90
C CYS A 73 4.12 25.43 16.42
N ASP A 74 2.89 25.84 16.75
CA ASP A 74 1.87 24.94 17.33
C ASP A 74 0.81 24.48 16.32
N PHE A 75 0.94 24.92 15.07
CA PHE A 75 -0.08 24.69 14.04
C PHE A 75 -0.14 23.23 13.59
N ASP A 76 1.01 22.65 13.25
CA ASP A 76 1.10 21.27 12.75
C ASP A 76 0.71 20.24 13.83
N SER A 77 1.06 20.52 15.09
CA SER A 77 0.70 19.67 16.22
C SER A 77 -0.81 19.76 16.52
N THR A 78 -1.41 20.94 16.42
CA THR A 78 -2.85 21.15 16.58
C THR A 78 -3.64 20.41 15.50
N ILE A 79 -3.23 20.51 14.23
CA ILE A 79 -3.88 19.79 13.13
C ILE A 79 -3.76 18.28 13.33
N SER A 80 -2.57 17.79 13.67
CA SER A 80 -2.35 16.37 13.91
C SER A 80 -3.24 15.86 15.05
N ALA A 81 -3.34 16.60 16.14
CA ALA A 81 -4.21 16.25 17.27
C ALA A 81 -5.70 16.22 16.90
N ILE A 82 -6.17 17.15 16.06
CA ILE A 82 -7.56 17.15 15.58
C ILE A 82 -7.80 15.92 14.71
N ILE A 83 -6.91 15.60 13.77
CA ILE A 83 -7.08 14.45 12.89
C ILE A 83 -7.02 13.15 13.70
N ASP A 84 -6.15 13.06 14.70
CA ASP A 84 -6.05 11.92 15.61
C ASP A 84 -7.33 11.66 16.40
N GLU A 85 -8.11 12.69 16.73
CA GLU A 85 -9.41 12.56 17.43
C GLU A 85 -10.45 11.78 16.59
N TYR A 86 -10.43 11.98 15.27
CA TYR A 86 -11.36 11.34 14.34
C TYR A 86 -10.79 10.07 13.68
N SER A 87 -9.49 9.84 13.81
CA SER A 87 -8.77 8.70 13.24
C SER A 87 -9.08 7.39 13.98
N LEU A 88 -9.22 6.30 13.23
CA LEU A 88 -9.28 4.96 13.80
C LEU A 88 -7.87 4.37 13.95
N LYS A 89 -7.63 3.72 15.10
CA LYS A 89 -6.33 3.13 15.39
C LYS A 89 -5.97 1.96 14.46
N LYS A 90 -4.70 1.99 14.02
CA LYS A 90 -4.03 1.10 13.04
C LYS A 90 -4.29 -0.41 13.22
N SER A 91 -4.38 -0.92 14.45
CA SER A 91 -4.44 -2.37 14.72
C SER A 91 -5.81 -3.00 14.42
N ALA A 92 -6.88 -2.22 14.27
CA ALA A 92 -8.23 -2.76 14.11
C ALA A 92 -8.60 -3.10 12.64
N LEU A 93 -7.83 -2.59 11.67
CA LEU A 93 -8.28 -2.48 10.29
C LEU A 93 -7.67 -3.53 9.34
N VAL A 94 -6.53 -4.12 9.67
CA VAL A 94 -5.83 -5.06 8.77
C VAL A 94 -6.25 -6.49 9.11
N LYS A 95 -7.40 -6.92 8.58
CA LYS A 95 -7.89 -8.30 8.73
C LYS A 95 -7.81 -9.11 7.44
N LYS A 96 -7.68 -8.45 6.29
CA LYS A 96 -7.58 -9.03 4.94
C LYS A 96 -6.76 -8.10 4.04
N GLY A 97 -6.24 -8.61 2.92
CA GLY A 97 -5.55 -7.83 1.90
C GLY A 97 -4.10 -8.26 1.60
N ALA A 98 -3.48 -7.62 0.61
CA ALA A 98 -2.09 -7.87 0.19
C ALA A 98 -1.07 -7.62 1.31
N TYR A 99 -1.36 -6.68 2.22
CA TYR A 99 -0.46 -6.42 3.35
C TYR A 99 -0.40 -7.58 4.35
N TYR A 100 -1.45 -8.40 4.47
CA TYR A 100 -1.39 -9.63 5.29
C TYR A 100 -0.42 -10.66 4.67
N LYS A 101 -0.33 -10.68 3.34
CA LYS A 101 0.53 -11.57 2.55
C LYS A 101 1.97 -11.03 2.42
N LYS A 102 2.33 -9.98 3.17
CA LYS A 102 3.64 -9.32 3.13
C LYS A 102 4.84 -10.24 3.31
N GLY A 103 4.69 -11.33 4.07
CA GLY A 103 5.78 -12.30 4.26
C GLY A 103 6.22 -12.97 2.95
N ILE A 104 5.26 -13.32 2.09
CA ILE A 104 5.53 -13.91 0.77
C ILE A 104 6.08 -12.83 -0.16
N ILE A 105 5.47 -11.64 -0.14
CA ILE A 105 5.93 -10.49 -0.94
C ILE A 105 7.41 -10.20 -0.65
N TYR A 106 7.80 -10.09 0.62
CA TYR A 106 9.18 -9.80 1.00
C TYR A 106 10.16 -10.90 0.59
N LYS A 107 9.70 -12.14 0.48
CA LYS A 107 10.52 -13.25 0.02
C LYS A 107 10.71 -13.17 -1.50
N CYS A 108 9.63 -13.15 -2.26
CA CYS A 108 9.66 -13.19 -3.73
C CYS A 108 10.27 -11.92 -4.33
N PHE A 109 9.93 -10.74 -3.80
CA PHE A 109 10.42 -9.45 -4.28
C PHE A 109 11.78 -9.05 -3.68
N SER A 110 12.50 -9.98 -3.05
CA SER A 110 13.90 -9.74 -2.64
C SER A 110 14.91 -10.04 -3.76
N ARG A 111 14.45 -10.59 -4.89
CA ARG A 111 15.27 -10.97 -6.02
C ARG A 111 15.63 -9.76 -6.89
N PRO A 112 16.83 -9.74 -7.50
CA PRO A 112 17.30 -8.63 -8.31
C PRO A 112 16.64 -8.54 -9.71
N THR A 113 15.99 -9.61 -10.19
CA THR A 113 15.42 -9.66 -11.55
C THR A 113 13.96 -10.06 -11.54
N VAL A 114 13.17 -9.50 -12.46
CA VAL A 114 11.73 -9.79 -12.58
C VAL A 114 11.48 -11.25 -12.95
N GLU A 115 12.37 -11.84 -13.73
CA GLU A 115 12.33 -13.25 -14.11
C GLU A 115 12.49 -14.19 -12.89
N GLU A 116 13.37 -13.84 -11.94
CA GLU A 116 13.51 -14.56 -10.67
C GLU A 116 12.30 -14.35 -9.76
N ILE A 117 11.76 -13.12 -9.68
CA ILE A 117 10.54 -12.83 -8.92
C ILE A 117 9.37 -13.68 -9.43
N LEU A 118 9.19 -13.76 -10.75
CA LEU A 118 8.14 -14.58 -11.37
C LEU A 118 8.31 -16.07 -11.06
N SER A 119 9.54 -16.57 -11.15
CA SER A 119 9.84 -17.98 -10.85
C SER A 119 9.53 -18.32 -9.39
N ASP A 120 9.94 -17.47 -8.44
CA ASP A 120 9.64 -17.64 -7.02
C ASP A 120 8.13 -17.58 -6.73
N LEU A 121 7.37 -16.70 -7.42
CA LEU A 121 5.91 -16.61 -7.29
C LEU A 121 5.21 -17.86 -7.82
N GLU A 122 5.65 -18.41 -8.96
CA GLU A 122 5.12 -19.65 -9.54
C GLU A 122 5.40 -20.87 -8.63
N GLU A 123 6.58 -20.92 -8.01
CA GLU A 123 6.88 -21.95 -7.00
C GLU A 123 5.99 -21.84 -5.75
N GLU A 124 5.76 -20.63 -5.24
CA GLU A 124 4.89 -20.42 -4.09
C GLU A 124 3.43 -20.77 -4.43
N LEU A 125 2.97 -20.50 -5.65
CA LEU A 125 1.66 -20.95 -6.14
C LEU A 125 1.57 -22.50 -6.18
N ALA A 126 2.61 -23.19 -6.65
CA ALA A 126 2.64 -24.65 -6.66
C ALA A 126 2.64 -25.26 -5.24
N LYS A 127 3.34 -24.63 -4.29
CA LYS A 127 3.35 -25.01 -2.86
C LYS A 127 2.00 -24.75 -2.19
N ALA A 128 1.30 -23.70 -2.58
CA ALA A 128 0.00 -23.33 -2.04
C ALA A 128 -1.19 -24.09 -2.68
N ASN A 129 -0.97 -24.75 -3.83
CA ASN A 129 -1.92 -25.72 -4.40
C ASN A 129 -1.81 -27.11 -3.75
N THR A 130 -0.65 -27.46 -3.20
CA THR A 130 -0.39 -28.77 -2.56
C THR A 130 -0.71 -28.77 -1.07
N ARG A 131 -0.56 -27.61 -0.41
CA ARG A 131 -1.08 -27.37 0.93
C ARG A 131 -2.49 -26.83 0.72
N GLU A 132 -3.54 -27.49 1.19
CA GLU A 132 -4.91 -26.97 1.15
C GLU A 132 -5.02 -25.68 1.97
N THR A 133 -4.48 -24.59 1.44
CA THR A 133 -4.43 -23.27 2.06
C THR A 133 -5.44 -22.35 1.40
N ASP A 134 -6.02 -21.48 2.23
CA ASP A 134 -7.09 -20.52 1.95
C ASP A 134 -7.17 -20.08 0.48
N GLY A 135 -8.31 -20.30 -0.18
CA GLY A 135 -8.47 -20.05 -1.63
C GLY A 135 -8.14 -18.61 -2.06
N ASP A 136 -8.30 -17.65 -1.15
CA ASP A 136 -7.93 -16.24 -1.32
C ASP A 136 -6.39 -16.06 -1.58
N HIS A 137 -5.54 -16.89 -0.97
CA HIS A 137 -4.10 -16.84 -1.21
C HIS A 137 -3.72 -17.25 -2.65
N ASN A 138 -4.31 -18.33 -3.15
CA ASN A 138 -4.03 -18.84 -4.50
C ASN A 138 -4.57 -17.89 -5.57
N GLU A 139 -5.77 -17.35 -5.37
CA GLU A 139 -6.36 -16.37 -6.28
C GLU A 139 -5.50 -15.10 -6.37
N TRP A 140 -5.01 -14.59 -5.24
CA TRP A 140 -4.13 -13.42 -5.23
C TRP A 140 -2.78 -13.67 -5.91
N LEU A 141 -2.15 -14.84 -5.70
CA LEU A 141 -0.90 -15.20 -6.39
C LEU A 141 -1.12 -15.29 -7.90
N ALA A 142 -2.18 -15.98 -8.33
CA ALA A 142 -2.52 -16.11 -9.74
C ALA A 142 -2.77 -14.73 -10.39
N ALA A 143 -3.54 -13.86 -9.73
CA ALA A 143 -3.79 -12.49 -10.20
C ALA A 143 -2.51 -11.65 -10.28
N THR A 144 -1.60 -11.80 -9.30
CA THR A 144 -0.31 -11.09 -9.27
C THR A 144 0.58 -11.52 -10.44
N ILE A 145 0.71 -12.84 -10.68
CA ILE A 145 1.47 -13.39 -11.81
C ILE A 145 0.88 -12.92 -13.13
N GLN A 146 -0.45 -12.91 -13.27
CA GLN A 146 -1.12 -12.42 -14.47
C GLN A 146 -0.87 -10.93 -14.70
N SER A 147 -0.87 -10.11 -13.65
CA SER A 147 -0.56 -8.67 -13.73
C SER A 147 0.87 -8.45 -14.24
N LEU A 148 1.85 -9.16 -13.67
CA LEU A 148 3.25 -9.08 -14.09
C LEU A 148 3.45 -9.55 -15.53
N LYS A 149 2.79 -10.65 -15.95
CA LYS A 149 2.84 -11.13 -17.35
C LYS A 149 2.19 -10.17 -18.35
N LYS A 150 1.22 -9.38 -17.90
CA LYS A 150 0.49 -8.40 -18.74
C LYS A 150 1.24 -7.07 -18.86
N ALA A 151 2.10 -6.73 -17.90
CA ALA A 151 2.89 -5.52 -17.93
C ALA A 151 4.00 -5.59 -19.01
N LEU A 152 4.42 -4.43 -19.51
CA LEU A 152 5.41 -4.35 -20.59
C LEU A 152 6.79 -4.76 -20.07
N PRO A 153 7.49 -5.72 -20.71
CA PRO A 153 8.74 -6.28 -20.20
C PRO A 153 9.88 -5.25 -20.09
N MET A 154 9.90 -4.22 -20.95
CA MET A 154 10.84 -3.11 -20.81
C MET A 154 10.47 -2.16 -19.66
N SER A 155 9.19 -1.90 -19.42
CA SER A 155 8.74 -1.05 -18.32
C SER A 155 9.07 -1.69 -16.97
N LEU A 156 8.93 -3.02 -16.86
CA LEU A 156 9.27 -3.79 -15.66
C LEU A 156 10.76 -3.75 -15.31
N LYS A 157 11.65 -3.61 -16.31
CA LYS A 157 13.11 -3.53 -16.07
C LYS A 157 13.61 -2.13 -15.73
N ILE A 158 12.81 -1.10 -16.05
CA ILE A 158 13.14 0.30 -15.78
C ILE A 158 12.56 0.76 -14.43
N ALA A 159 11.46 0.14 -13.99
CA ALA A 159 10.81 0.37 -12.69
C ALA A 159 11.76 0.08 -11.52
#